data_AF-A0A956VUJ8-F1
#
_entry.id   AF-A0A956VUJ8-F1
#
_cell.length_a   1.000
_cell.length_b   1.000
_cell.length_c   1.000
_cell.angle_alpha   90.00
_cell.angle_beta   90.00
_cell.angle_gamma   90.00
#
_symmetry.space_group_name_H-M   'P 1'
#
loop_
_entity.id
_entity.type
_entity.pdbx_description
1 polymer ?
#
loop_
_entity_poly.entity_id
_entity_poly.type
_entity_poly.pdbx_seq_one_letter_code
_entity_poly.pdbx_strand_id
1 'polypeptide(L)' 'MTNAERQAAHLRLLESEAIYILREVAAEFERPVLLFSGGKDSIVLLRLAELAFA' A
#
# COMPACT_ATOMS: atom_id res chain seq x y z
N MET A 1 -21.63 -9.36 -11.70
CA MET A 1 -20.86 -8.52 -10.75
C MET A 1 -21.43 -7.10 -10.74
N THR A 2 -21.75 -6.57 -9.57
CA THR A 2 -22.19 -5.18 -9.37
C THR A 2 -21.01 -4.20 -9.51
N ASN A 3 -21.30 -2.89 -9.65
CA ASN A 3 -20.25 -1.86 -9.66
C ASN A 3 -19.41 -1.88 -8.37
N ALA A 4 -20.06 -2.06 -7.21
CA ALA A 4 -19.39 -2.13 -5.92
C ALA A 4 -18.44 -3.33 -5.82
N GLU A 5 -18.85 -4.50 -6.32
CA GLU A 5 -18.01 -5.71 -6.35
C GLU A 5 -16.76 -5.52 -7.23
N ARG A 6 -16.92 -4.87 -8.40
CA ARG A 6 -15.78 -4.54 -9.26
C ARG A 6 -14.82 -3.56 -8.60
N GLN A 7 -15.34 -2.51 -7.98
CA GLN A 7 -14.51 -1.53 -7.28
C GLN A 7 -13.76 -2.17 -6.11
N ALA A 8 -14.42 -3.00 -5.30
CA ALA A 8 -13.77 -3.72 -4.22
C ALA A 8 -12.69 -4.70 -4.71
N ALA A 9 -12.96 -5.40 -5.83
CA ALA A 9 -11.95 -6.27 -6.45
C ALA A 9 -10.74 -5.47 -6.95
N HIS A 10 -10.97 -4.31 -7.57
CA HIS A 10 -9.91 -3.43 -8.04
C HIS A 10 -9.07 -2.88 -6.88
N LEU A 11 -9.70 -2.43 -5.79
CA LEU A 11 -8.98 -1.94 -4.61
C LEU A 11 -8.14 -3.04 -3.94
N ARG A 12 -8.64 -4.28 -3.86
CA ARG A 12 -7.87 -5.42 -3.35
C ARG A 12 -6.64 -5.71 -4.21
N LEU A 13 -6.77 -5.60 -5.54
CA LEU A 13 -5.64 -5.77 -6.44
C LEU A 13 -4.57 -4.70 -6.18
N LEU A 14 -4.97 -3.42 -6.12
CA LEU A 14 -4.06 -2.30 -5.84
C LEU A 14 -3.39 -2.42 -4.46
N GLU A 15 -4.14 -2.85 -3.44
CA GLU A 15 -3.59 -3.09 -2.10
C GLU A 15 -2.52 -4.17 -2.14
N SER A 16 -2.77 -5.29 -2.83
CA SER A 16 -1.80 -6.38 -2.96
C SER A 16 -0.52 -5.96 -3.70
N GLU A 17 -0.66 -5.16 -4.76
CA GLU A 17 0.46 -4.63 -5.54
C GLU A 17 1.29 -3.63 -4.73
N ALA A 18 0.63 -2.73 -3.99
CA ALA A 18 1.33 -1.78 -3.14
C ALA A 18 2.08 -2.47 -1.99
N ILE A 19 1.48 -3.48 -1.35
CA ILE A 19 2.16 -4.28 -0.31
C ILE A 19 3.39 -5.00 -0.89
N TYR A 20 3.26 -5.58 -2.09
CA TYR A 20 4.38 -6.21 -2.78
C TYR A 20 5.53 -5.22 -2.98
N ILE A 21 5.24 -4.04 -3.55
CA ILE A 21 6.25 -3.00 -3.78
C ILE A 21 6.92 -2.55 -2.47
N LEU A 22 6.15 -2.34 -1.40
CA LEU A 22 6.70 -1.92 -0.11
C LEU A 22 7.66 -2.97 0.47
N ARG A 23 7.37 -4.25 0.30
CA ARG A 23 8.26 -5.35 0.74
C ARG A 23 9.52 -5.44 -0.09
N GLU A 24 9.43 -5.28 -1.41
CA GLU A 24 10.60 -5.27 -2.29
C GLU A 24 11.52 -4.09 -1.96
N VAL A 25 10.97 -2.89 -1.75
CA VAL A 25 11.75 -1.71 -1.32
C VAL A 25 12.43 -1.96 0.03
N ALA A 26 11.74 -2.61 0.98
CA ALA A 26 12.36 -2.95 2.27
C ALA A 26 13.44 -4.04 2.15
N ALA A 27 13.36 -4.91 1.15
CA ALA A 27 14.33 -5.96 0.89
C ALA A 27 15.58 -5.44 0.15
N GLU A 28 15.41 -4.49 -0.77
CA GLU A 28 16.49 -3.97 -1.62
C GLU A 28 17.29 -2.82 -0.98
N PHE A 29 16.70 -2.09 -0.04
CA PHE A 29 17.33 -0.90 0.55
C PHE A 29 17.63 -1.10 2.04
N GLU A 30 18.83 -0.68 2.47
CA GLU A 30 19.28 -0.81 3.86
C GLU A 30 18.50 0.10 4.84
N ARG A 31 18.08 1.29 4.39
CA ARG A 31 17.44 2.32 5.22
C ARG A 31 16.29 3.02 4.49
N PRO A 32 15.23 2.30 4.12
CA PRO A 32 14.07 2.90 3.47
C PRO A 32 13.35 3.85 4.44
N VAL A 33 12.76 4.91 3.89
CA VAL A 33 11.95 5.87 4.65
C VAL A 33 10.62 6.08 3.95
N LEU A 34 9.57 6.32 4.74
CA LEU A 34 8.27 6.74 4.22
C LEU A 34 8.15 8.26 4.36
N LEU A 35 8.06 8.97 3.24
CA LEU A 35 7.81 10.41 3.25
C LEU A 35 6.34 10.65 3.63
N PHE A 36 6.12 11.21 4.82
CA PHE A 36 4.80 11.41 5.39
C PHE A 36 4.47 12.90 5.52
N SER A 37 3.47 13.37 4.76
CA SER A 37 3.01 14.76 4.77
C SER A 37 1.78 15.00 5.64
N GLY A 38 1.15 13.95 6.16
CA GLY A 38 -0.14 14.03 6.86
C GLY A 38 -1.35 14.20 5.94
N GLY A 39 -1.15 14.25 4.61
CA GLY A 39 -2.23 14.28 3.64
C GLY A 39 -2.84 12.89 3.37
N LYS A 40 -4.01 12.86 2.72
CA LYS A 40 -4.77 11.63 2.43
C LYS A 40 -3.92 10.53 1.77
N ASP A 41 -3.06 10.90 0.83
CA ASP A 41 -2.28 9.94 0.06
C ASP A 41 -1.18 9.32 0.93
N SER A 42 -0.50 10.14 1.75
CA SER A 42 0.50 9.64 2.71
C SER A 42 -0.10 8.82 3.85
N ILE A 43 -1.35 9.08 4.24
CA ILE A 43 -2.08 8.25 5.22
C ILE A 43 -2.40 6.87 4.63
N VAL A 44 -2.82 6.81 3.35
CA VAL A 44 -3.03 5.53 2.66
C VAL A 44 -1.72 4.76 2.56
N LEU A 45 -0.61 5.41 2.20
CA LEU A 45 0.69 4.76 2.16
C LEU A 45 1.14 4.26 3.54
N LEU A 46 0.91 5.03 4.61
CA LEU A 46 1.18 4.57 5.98
C LEU A 46 0.38 3.31 6.31
N ARG A 47 -0.91 3.29 5.99
CA ARG A 47 -1.76 2.11 6.23
C ARG A 47 -1.30 0.89 5.43
N LEU A 48 -0.89 1.09 4.18
CA LEU A 48 -0.34 0.01 3.34
C LEU A 48 0.98 -0.52 3.91
N ALA A 49 1.84 0.36 4.45
CA ALA A 49 3.06 -0.04 5.13
C ALA A 49 2.77 -0.87 6.40
N GLU A 50 1.79 -0.47 7.21
CA GLU A 50 1.34 -1.29 8.36
C GLU A 50 0.89 -2.68 7.90
N LEU A 51 0.05 -2.78 6.86
CA LEU A 51 -0.41 -4.06 6.32
C LEU A 51 0.71 -4.91 5.73
N ALA A 52 1.77 -4.29 5.20
CA ALA A 52 2.89 -5.00 4.61
C ALA A 52 3.77 -5.71 5.65
N PHE A 53 3.81 -5.21 6.90
CA PHE A 53 4.78 -5.66 7.93
C PHE A 53 4.17 -6.09 9.27
N ALA A 54 2.85 -6.00 9.47
CA ALA A 54 2.13 -6.58 10.60
C ALA A 54 1.76 -8.05 10.34
#